data_AF-A0A7R9VYK9-F1
#
_entry.id   AF-A0A7R9VYK9-F1
#
_cell.length_a   1.000
_cell.length_b   1.000
_cell.length_c   1.000
_cell.angle_alpha   90.00
_cell.angle_beta   90.00
_cell.angle_gamma   90.00
#
_symmetry.space_group_name_H-M   'P 1'
#
loop_
_entity.id
_entity.type
_entity.pdbx_description
1 polymer ?
#
loop_
_entity_poly.entity_id
_entity_poly.type
_entity_poly.pdbx_seq_one_letter_code
_entity_poly.pdbx_strand_id
1 'polypeptide(L)'
;AAGGDGGDGAEGEPLPLQPPTWYLMDSLNSTELASRDALPIEDRPGWQESFVRIRSTSLANFQLQGFPYDIHKLRVVARVPSAAKQGIVGIRAVQETKITPRAPDLGLQDWLVLRQRCYVRTLAPGTKWYLRSENFPEFTSPMDPDLGTDDPSLPRRSSMLAGNEWGAPAREPPAGTEPDDDPPKVEFVMEFLVQRRATYWVTSVYMPLLAMQLIVPMTFVMPELATRMVLAVSLVLAPGVFKSAVADRLPSVGYLTAMDTHFIFVYLYILASSGVHTAIRVLIDLGQAKAAAVVNLWCGLASVILLLLYHIAHLMDHYLPYLKRLSMFENRSFYAPPTVATMENWKPEPQSDGEDDGAKSYMPTAA
;
A
#
# COMPACT_ATOMS: atom_id res chain seq x y z
N ALA A 1 -29.58 -46.16 5.66
CA ALA A 1 -28.22 -45.97 6.19
C ALA A 1 -27.47 -45.10 5.20
N ALA A 2 -27.07 -43.86 5.47
CA ALA A 2 -26.92 -43.13 6.71
C ALA A 2 -27.63 -41.76 6.62
N GLY A 3 -28.12 -41.27 7.76
CA GLY A 3 -28.64 -39.91 7.91
C GLY A 3 -27.49 -38.90 7.98
N GLY A 4 -27.71 -37.72 7.40
CA GLY A 4 -26.85 -36.57 7.52
C GLY A 4 -27.66 -35.42 8.08
N ASP A 5 -27.24 -34.97 9.27
CA ASP A 5 -27.83 -33.91 10.09
C ASP A 5 -28.02 -32.59 9.33
N GLY A 6 -29.17 -31.96 9.57
CA GLY A 6 -29.43 -30.57 9.22
C GLY A 6 -28.67 -29.65 10.17
N GLY A 7 -27.61 -29.02 9.68
CA GLY A 7 -26.91 -27.95 10.38
C GLY A 7 -27.50 -26.59 10.02
N ASP A 8 -27.99 -25.89 11.04
CA ASP A 8 -28.48 -24.52 10.98
C ASP A 8 -27.44 -23.59 10.33
N GLY A 9 -27.89 -22.86 9.30
CA GLY A 9 -27.11 -21.85 8.61
C GLY A 9 -26.90 -20.62 9.49
N ALA A 10 -25.76 -20.57 10.18
CA ALA A 10 -25.27 -19.35 10.78
C ALA A 10 -24.89 -18.38 9.65
N GLU A 11 -25.59 -17.24 9.60
CA GLU A 11 -25.25 -16.10 8.76
C GLU A 11 -23.82 -15.63 9.11
N GLY A 12 -22.89 -15.87 8.18
CA GLY A 12 -21.49 -15.51 8.37
C GLY A 12 -21.31 -13.99 8.37
N GLU A 13 -20.92 -13.43 9.53
CA GLU A 13 -20.41 -12.06 9.59
C GLU A 13 -19.22 -11.89 8.63
N PRO A 14 -19.09 -10.74 7.96
CA PRO A 14 -17.95 -10.45 7.09
C PRO A 14 -16.66 -10.52 7.90
N LEU A 15 -15.76 -11.43 7.51
CA LEU A 15 -14.45 -11.59 8.13
C LEU A 15 -13.74 -10.22 8.23
N PRO A 16 -13.27 -9.82 9.43
CA PRO A 16 -12.48 -8.59 9.55
C PRO A 16 -11.23 -8.72 8.68
N LEU A 17 -10.92 -7.66 7.93
CA LEU A 17 -9.68 -7.52 7.17
C LEU A 17 -8.50 -7.89 8.07
N GLN A 18 -7.90 -9.07 7.84
CA GLN A 18 -6.77 -9.51 8.63
C GLN A 18 -5.63 -8.49 8.48
N PRO A 19 -4.99 -8.06 9.58
CA PRO A 19 -3.77 -7.27 9.48
C PRO A 19 -2.73 -8.09 8.71
N PRO A 20 -1.92 -7.45 7.84
CA PRO A 20 -0.90 -8.15 7.06
C PRO A 20 -0.01 -8.98 7.99
N THR A 21 0.03 -10.29 7.77
CA THR A 21 0.85 -11.23 8.52
C THR A 21 2.31 -11.03 8.10
N TRP A 22 3.18 -10.77 9.06
CA TRP A 22 4.59 -10.48 8.82
C TRP A 22 5.42 -11.75 9.07
N TYR A 23 6.23 -12.15 8.10
CA TYR A 23 7.29 -13.13 8.31
C TYR A 23 8.64 -12.39 8.34
N LEU A 24 9.34 -12.52 9.46
CA LEU A 24 10.73 -12.10 9.62
C LEU A 24 11.62 -13.12 8.90
N MET A 25 12.42 -12.70 7.92
CA MET A 25 13.39 -13.57 7.27
C MET A 25 14.74 -12.87 7.23
N ASP A 26 15.71 -13.44 7.94
CA ASP A 26 17.12 -13.06 7.92
C ASP A 26 17.79 -13.74 6.71
N SER A 27 17.88 -13.09 5.55
CA SER A 27 18.97 -13.38 4.60
C SER A 27 19.19 -12.24 3.60
N LEU A 28 20.30 -11.53 3.77
CA LEU A 28 20.91 -10.72 2.72
C LEU A 28 21.92 -11.63 1.99
N ASN A 29 21.49 -12.31 0.93
CA ASN A 29 22.29 -13.39 0.31
C ASN A 29 23.39 -12.95 -0.68
N SER A 30 23.69 -11.66 -0.84
CA SER A 30 24.92 -11.20 -1.51
C SER A 30 25.01 -9.69 -1.46
N THR A 31 25.72 -9.16 -0.47
CA THR A 31 26.05 -7.75 -0.40
C THR A 31 27.44 -7.56 -0.99
N GLU A 32 27.55 -7.08 -2.22
CA GLU A 32 28.83 -6.52 -2.70
C GLU A 32 29.07 -5.21 -1.95
N LEU A 33 29.89 -5.29 -0.90
CA LEU A 33 30.27 -4.14 -0.11
C LEU A 33 31.47 -3.47 -0.77
N ALA A 34 31.23 -2.51 -1.67
CA ALA A 34 32.28 -1.60 -2.10
C ALA A 34 32.44 -0.52 -1.02
N SER A 35 33.29 -0.78 -0.02
CA SER A 35 33.68 0.26 0.95
C SER A 35 34.68 1.20 0.29
N ARG A 36 34.35 2.48 0.20
CA ARG A 36 35.39 3.51 0.04
C ARG A 36 36.04 3.72 1.40
N ASP A 37 37.37 3.84 1.42
CA ASP A 37 38.13 4.11 2.64
C ASP A 37 37.52 5.32 3.37
N ALA A 38 37.33 5.17 4.69
CA ALA A 38 36.79 6.23 5.51
C ALA A 38 37.74 7.42 5.49
N LEU A 39 37.31 8.53 4.92
CA LEU A 39 38.09 9.76 4.91
C LEU A 39 37.91 10.44 6.28
N PRO A 40 39.00 10.77 6.99
CA PRO A 40 38.88 11.58 8.19
C PRO A 40 38.26 12.93 7.80
N ILE A 41 37.26 13.37 8.56
CA ILE A 41 36.70 14.71 8.40
C ILE A 41 37.74 15.67 9.01
N GLU A 42 38.51 16.36 8.15
CA GLU A 42 39.61 17.25 8.56
C GLU A 42 39.21 18.26 9.65
N ASP A 43 37.95 18.71 9.63
CA ASP A 43 37.43 19.73 10.55
C ASP A 43 36.87 19.19 11.88
N ARG A 44 36.81 17.86 12.09
CA ARG A 44 36.18 17.25 13.28
C ARG A 44 36.96 16.04 13.80
N PRO A 45 38.02 16.24 14.60
CA PRO A 45 38.81 15.12 15.15
C PRO A 45 37.93 14.16 15.96
N GLY A 46 38.05 12.86 15.67
CA GLY A 46 37.27 11.78 16.29
C GLY A 46 35.98 11.39 15.56
N TRP A 47 35.60 12.11 14.51
CA TRP A 47 34.47 11.72 13.65
C TRP A 47 34.95 10.91 12.44
N GLN A 48 34.27 9.81 12.17
CA GLN A 48 34.52 8.97 11.01
C GLN A 48 33.27 8.96 10.13
N GLU A 49 33.42 9.28 8.86
CA GLU A 49 32.37 9.14 7.86
C GLU A 49 32.62 7.88 7.04
N SER A 50 31.59 7.05 6.88
CA SER A 50 31.63 5.85 6.06
C SER A 50 30.53 5.89 5.04
N PHE A 51 30.90 5.78 3.76
CA PHE A 51 29.94 5.64 2.67
C PHE A 51 29.92 4.21 2.18
N VAL A 52 28.75 3.58 2.29
CA VAL A 52 28.54 2.21 1.82
C VAL A 52 27.41 2.21 0.81
N ARG A 53 27.70 1.68 -0.38
CA ARG A 53 26.66 1.42 -1.39
C ARG A 53 26.19 -0.02 -1.23
N ILE A 54 24.94 -0.18 -0.80
CA ILE A 54 24.32 -1.50 -0.63
C ILE A 54 23.40 -1.77 -1.82
N ARG A 55 23.61 -2.90 -2.49
CA ARG A 55 22.62 -3.50 -3.41
C ARG A 55 22.10 -4.75 -2.72
N SER A 56 20.79 -4.79 -2.49
CA SER A 56 20.13 -5.92 -1.84
C SER A 56 18.82 -6.24 -2.53
N THR A 57 18.48 -7.53 -2.56
CA THR A 57 17.16 -8.01 -2.93
C THR A 57 16.37 -8.25 -1.65
N SER A 58 15.25 -7.56 -1.49
CA SER A 58 14.37 -7.71 -0.32
C SER A 58 13.13 -8.51 -0.70
N LEU A 59 12.75 -9.46 0.16
CA LEU A 59 11.48 -10.15 0.05
C LEU A 59 10.38 -9.26 0.62
N ALA A 60 9.29 -9.11 -0.12
CA ALA A 60 8.11 -8.39 0.31
C ALA A 60 6.86 -9.18 -0.10
N ASN A 61 5.89 -9.24 0.82
CA ASN A 61 4.59 -9.84 0.56
C ASN A 61 3.66 -8.78 -0.03
N PHE A 62 3.13 -9.05 -1.22
CA PHE A 62 2.22 -8.17 -1.94
C PHE A 62 0.78 -8.71 -1.86
N GLN A 63 -0.17 -7.88 -1.44
CA GLN A 63 -1.60 -8.22 -1.51
C GLN A 63 -2.18 -7.78 -2.86
N LEU A 64 -2.42 -8.73 -3.75
CA LEU A 64 -2.89 -8.48 -5.12
C LEU A 64 -4.41 -8.39 -5.24
N GLN A 65 -5.15 -8.33 -4.13
CA GLN A 65 -6.62 -8.30 -4.16
C GLN A 65 -7.16 -7.11 -4.98
N GLY A 66 -6.48 -5.95 -4.91
CA GLY A 66 -6.83 -4.76 -5.66
C GLY A 66 -6.22 -4.64 -7.06
N PHE A 67 -5.56 -5.68 -7.57
CA PHE A 67 -4.88 -5.62 -8.87
C PHE A 67 -5.85 -5.25 -10.02
N PRO A 68 -5.50 -4.31 -10.92
CA PRO A 68 -4.19 -3.63 -11.11
C PRO A 68 -4.07 -2.27 -10.38
N TYR A 69 -5.01 -1.94 -9.51
CA TYR A 69 -5.10 -0.68 -8.76
C TYR A 69 -4.45 -0.77 -7.36
N ASP A 70 -3.56 -1.75 -7.18
CA ASP A 70 -2.92 -2.09 -5.92
C ASP A 70 -1.83 -1.10 -5.52
N ILE A 71 -1.83 -0.72 -4.23
CA ILE A 71 -0.80 0.13 -3.60
C ILE A 71 -0.18 -0.69 -2.47
N HIS A 72 1.14 -0.77 -2.48
CA HIS A 72 1.90 -1.60 -1.55
C HIS A 72 2.86 -0.78 -0.73
N LYS A 73 3.17 -1.30 0.45
CA LYS A 73 4.12 -0.71 1.38
C LYS A 73 5.33 -1.62 1.48
N LEU A 74 6.43 -1.23 0.84
CA LEU A 74 7.72 -1.89 0.99
C LEU A 74 8.38 -1.41 2.26
N ARG A 75 9.02 -2.32 2.99
CA ARG A 75 9.76 -2.02 4.22
C ARG A 75 11.16 -2.59 4.09
N VAL A 76 12.16 -1.73 4.19
CA VAL A 76 13.57 -2.12 4.31
C VAL A 76 13.96 -1.93 5.76
N VAL A 77 14.36 -3.01 6.41
CA VAL A 77 14.77 -3.00 7.82
C VAL A 77 16.27 -3.25 7.87
N ALA A 78 17.03 -2.25 8.30
CA ALA A 78 18.43 -2.39 8.64
C ALA A 78 18.55 -2.63 10.15
N ARG A 79 19.12 -3.76 10.55
CA ARG A 79 19.29 -4.15 11.95
C ARG A 79 20.73 -3.91 12.36
N VAL A 80 20.92 -3.24 13.49
CA VAL A 80 22.23 -3.14 14.13
C VAL A 80 22.30 -4.22 15.21
N PRO A 81 23.14 -5.25 15.06
CA PRO A 81 23.25 -6.31 16.06
C PRO A 81 23.78 -5.74 17.38
N SER A 82 22.96 -5.83 18.44
CA SER A 82 23.25 -5.52 19.84
C SER A 82 24.14 -4.30 20.10
N ALA A 83 23.53 -3.11 20.07
CA ALA A 83 24.17 -1.85 20.50
C ALA A 83 24.74 -1.92 21.94
N ALA A 84 24.15 -2.76 22.79
CA ALA A 84 24.52 -2.92 24.20
C ALA A 84 25.92 -3.52 24.41
N LYS A 85 26.41 -4.40 23.52
CA LYS A 85 27.76 -4.99 23.65
C LYS A 85 28.89 -4.08 23.15
N GLN A 86 28.56 -3.05 22.37
CA GLN A 86 29.54 -2.21 21.68
C GLN A 86 29.62 -0.77 22.21
N GLY A 87 28.87 -0.44 23.27
CA GLY A 87 28.89 0.90 23.86
C GLY A 87 28.32 1.99 22.93
N ILE A 88 27.40 1.64 22.03
CA ILE A 88 26.77 2.61 21.12
C ILE A 88 25.74 3.42 21.93
N VAL A 89 26.12 4.66 22.29
CA VAL A 89 25.33 5.55 23.17
C VAL A 89 24.17 6.25 22.43
N GLY A 90 24.18 6.30 21.10
CA GLY A 90 23.07 6.86 20.34
C GLY A 90 23.28 6.73 18.84
N ILE A 91 22.19 6.50 18.11
CA ILE A 91 22.22 6.51 16.64
C ILE A 91 21.29 7.62 16.15
N ARG A 92 21.85 8.56 15.40
CA ARG A 92 21.10 9.59 14.71
C ARG A 92 21.09 9.26 13.22
N ALA A 93 19.91 8.97 12.67
CA ALA A 93 19.74 8.81 11.24
C ALA A 93 19.43 10.18 10.61
N VAL A 94 20.32 10.64 9.73
CA VAL A 94 20.05 11.74 8.80
C VAL A 94 20.13 11.12 7.41
N GLN A 95 19.04 11.21 6.63
CA GLN A 95 18.98 10.55 5.34
C GLN A 95 18.47 11.49 4.26
N GLU A 96 19.32 11.78 3.28
CA GLU A 96 18.93 12.27 1.97
C GLU A 96 18.80 11.07 1.03
N THR A 97 17.60 10.80 0.53
CA THR A 97 17.41 9.71 -0.44
C THR A 97 17.06 10.28 -1.79
N LYS A 98 17.94 10.07 -2.77
CA LYS A 98 17.65 10.38 -4.17
C LYS A 98 17.25 9.10 -4.90
N ILE A 99 15.95 8.90 -5.07
CA ILE A 99 15.44 7.80 -5.89
C ILE A 99 15.66 8.19 -7.35
N THR A 100 16.61 7.54 -8.00
CA THR A 100 16.71 7.58 -9.46
C THR A 100 16.10 6.29 -10.00
N PRO A 101 14.97 6.34 -10.73
CA PRO A 101 14.43 5.16 -11.41
C PRO A 101 15.40 4.80 -12.52
N ARG A 102 16.41 3.98 -12.19
CA ARG A 102 17.50 3.62 -13.10
C ARG A 102 17.66 2.12 -13.14
N ALA A 103 16.64 1.43 -13.66
CA ALA A 103 16.77 0.07 -14.13
C ALA A 103 15.58 -0.30 -15.04
N PRO A 104 15.76 -0.30 -16.37
CA PRO A 104 14.77 -0.88 -17.29
C PRO A 104 14.60 -2.40 -17.08
N ASP A 105 15.57 -3.08 -16.48
CA ASP A 105 15.65 -4.56 -16.49
C ASP A 105 15.03 -5.26 -15.27
N LEU A 106 14.63 -4.52 -14.23
CA LEU A 106 14.14 -5.08 -12.96
C LEU A 106 12.62 -5.27 -12.89
N GLY A 107 11.88 -5.11 -13.99
CA GLY A 107 10.41 -5.16 -13.99
C GLY A 107 9.73 -4.04 -13.17
N LEU A 108 10.52 -3.11 -12.62
CA LEU A 108 10.05 -1.92 -11.90
C LEU A 108 9.47 -0.83 -12.81
N GLN A 109 9.50 -1.02 -14.14
CA GLN A 109 8.87 -0.09 -15.09
C GLN A 109 7.38 0.08 -14.83
N ASP A 110 6.75 -0.94 -14.24
CA ASP A 110 5.33 -0.95 -13.89
C ASP A 110 5.04 -0.34 -12.52
N TRP A 111 6.04 0.18 -11.81
CA TRP A 111 5.88 0.70 -10.45
C TRP A 111 6.23 2.18 -10.37
N LEU A 112 5.39 2.93 -9.65
CA LEU A 112 5.59 4.31 -9.28
C LEU A 112 5.85 4.39 -7.78
N VAL A 113 6.98 4.95 -7.37
CA VAL A 113 7.22 5.24 -5.95
C VAL A 113 6.44 6.48 -5.58
N LEU A 114 5.44 6.33 -4.70
CA LEU A 114 4.58 7.42 -4.26
C LEU A 114 5.16 8.19 -3.08
N ARG A 115 5.76 7.48 -2.13
CA ARG A 115 6.21 8.08 -0.88
C ARG A 115 7.34 7.30 -0.25
N GLN A 116 8.23 8.00 0.43
CA GLN A 116 9.23 7.41 1.31
C GLN A 116 9.05 7.96 2.73
N ARG A 117 9.24 7.11 3.73
CA ARG A 117 9.32 7.47 5.15
C ARG A 117 10.48 6.71 5.78
N CYS A 118 11.29 7.37 6.59
CA CYS A 118 12.37 6.73 7.31
C CYS A 118 12.21 7.05 8.80
N TYR A 119 12.26 6.04 9.65
CA TYR A 119 12.25 6.22 11.10
C TYR A 119 13.09 5.15 11.78
N VAL A 120 13.57 5.49 12.97
CA VAL A 120 14.33 4.59 13.83
C VAL A 120 13.35 3.98 14.82
N ARG A 121 13.32 2.64 14.90
CA ARG A 121 12.52 1.90 15.88
C ARG A 121 13.46 1.23 16.86
N THR A 122 13.41 1.66 18.12
CA THR A 122 14.09 1.00 19.23
C THR A 122 13.08 0.07 19.89
N LEU A 123 13.41 -1.21 20.07
CA LEU A 123 12.53 -2.19 20.72
C LEU A 123 12.72 -2.27 22.24
N ALA A 124 13.62 -1.46 22.82
CA ALA A 124 13.86 -1.42 24.25
C ALA A 124 12.75 -0.61 24.98
N PRO A 125 12.08 -1.19 25.99
CA PRO A 125 11.17 -0.42 26.84
C PRO A 125 11.96 0.60 27.69
N GLY A 126 11.48 1.85 27.74
CA GLY A 126 11.97 2.87 28.66
C GLY A 126 12.93 3.94 28.11
N THR A 127 13.32 3.90 26.83
CA THR A 127 14.22 4.92 26.25
C THR A 127 13.47 5.90 25.34
N LYS A 128 13.37 7.18 25.75
CA LYS A 128 12.82 8.26 24.92
C LYS A 128 13.88 8.75 23.92
N TRP A 129 13.53 8.82 22.64
CA TRP A 129 14.40 9.35 21.59
C TRP A 129 13.66 10.39 20.75
N TYR A 130 14.40 11.40 20.28
CA TYR A 130 13.87 12.50 19.48
C TYR A 130 14.26 12.30 18.01
N LEU A 131 13.27 12.22 17.12
CA LEU A 131 13.49 12.18 15.68
C LEU A 131 13.39 13.61 15.14
N ARG A 132 14.53 14.19 14.74
CA ARG A 132 14.57 15.50 14.08
C ARG A 132 14.69 15.30 12.58
N SER A 133 13.59 15.49 11.84
CA SER A 133 13.61 15.58 10.38
C SER A 133 13.99 17.00 10.00
N GLU A 134 15.27 17.25 9.74
CA GLU A 134 15.69 18.52 9.13
C GLU A 134 15.38 18.45 7.64
N ASN A 135 14.25 19.05 7.27
CA ASN A 135 14.00 19.42 5.89
C ASN A 135 14.97 20.56 5.56
N PHE A 136 16.05 20.28 4.84
CA PHE A 136 16.86 21.34 4.25
C PHE A 136 15.99 22.12 3.26
N PRO A 137 16.05 23.47 3.24
CA PRO A 137 15.42 24.23 2.18
C PRO A 137 16.01 23.76 0.85
N GLU A 138 15.12 23.51 -0.11
CA GLU A 138 15.52 23.35 -1.51
C GLU A 138 16.52 24.45 -1.85
N PHE A 139 17.64 24.04 -2.43
CA PHE A 139 18.63 24.93 -3.00
C PHE A 139 17.94 25.71 -4.13
N THR A 140 17.33 26.85 -3.79
CA THR A 140 16.85 27.79 -4.78
C THR A 140 18.06 28.29 -5.54
N SER A 141 17.93 28.26 -6.87
CA SER A 141 18.90 28.71 -7.86
C SER A 141 19.60 30.03 -7.46
N PRO A 142 20.89 30.22 -7.79
CA PRO A 142 21.58 31.48 -7.50
C PRO A 142 21.15 32.52 -8.54
N MET A 143 20.32 33.49 -8.15
CA MET A 143 20.27 34.85 -8.73
C MET A 143 19.41 35.76 -7.84
N ASP A 144 20.07 36.65 -7.09
CA ASP A 144 19.90 38.09 -7.25
C ASP A 144 20.99 38.82 -6.43
N PRO A 145 21.96 39.51 -7.06
CA PRO A 145 23.05 40.18 -6.35
C PRO A 145 22.73 41.63 -5.92
N ASP A 146 21.50 42.11 -6.09
CA ASP A 146 21.16 43.52 -5.83
C ASP A 146 19.99 43.67 -4.85
N LEU A 147 20.28 43.61 -3.54
CA LEU A 147 19.47 44.27 -2.52
C LEU A 147 20.31 44.56 -1.28
N GLY A 148 21.08 45.65 -1.38
CA GLY A 148 21.60 46.35 -0.22
C GLY A 148 20.52 47.21 0.41
N THR A 149 20.27 46.99 1.70
CA THR A 149 19.89 48.04 2.67
C THR A 149 20.10 47.46 4.06
N ASP A 150 21.17 47.92 4.73
CA ASP A 150 21.40 47.73 6.15
C ASP A 150 20.38 48.54 6.95
N ASP A 151 19.35 47.88 7.50
CA ASP A 151 18.45 48.47 8.48
C ASP A 151 18.89 48.07 9.90
N PRO A 152 19.54 48.96 10.68
CA PRO A 152 19.99 48.67 12.03
C PRO A 152 18.87 48.72 13.09
N SER A 153 17.60 48.91 12.71
CA SER A 153 16.47 49.03 13.65
C SER A 153 15.73 47.72 13.94
N LEU A 154 16.10 46.60 13.31
CA LEU A 154 15.50 45.30 13.59
C LEU A 154 16.21 44.58 14.75
N PRO A 155 15.49 44.16 15.81
CA PRO A 155 16.10 43.44 16.91
C PRO A 155 16.70 42.12 16.40
N ARG A 156 17.98 41.91 16.68
CA ARG A 156 18.69 40.64 16.46
C ARG A 156 17.83 39.49 17.01
N ARG A 157 17.20 38.73 16.11
CA ARG A 157 16.55 37.45 16.43
C ARG A 157 17.65 36.44 16.77
N SER A 158 18.10 36.49 18.01
CA SER A 158 18.91 35.45 18.63
C SER A 158 18.14 34.14 18.60
N SER A 159 18.79 33.14 18.02
CA SER A 159 18.44 31.74 17.93
C SER A 159 18.33 31.06 19.32
N MET A 160 17.27 31.36 20.06
CA MET A 160 16.92 30.62 21.28
C MET A 160 15.47 30.16 21.20
N LEU A 161 15.22 29.07 20.48
CA LEU A 161 14.05 28.20 20.68
C LEU A 161 14.46 26.77 20.26
N ALA A 162 15.30 26.16 21.09
CA ALA A 162 15.51 24.72 21.13
C ALA A 162 14.41 24.10 22.01
N GLY A 163 13.18 24.10 21.53
CA GLY A 163 12.07 23.33 22.11
C GLY A 163 11.94 22.00 21.37
N ASN A 164 12.70 21.00 21.80
CA ASN A 164 12.77 19.68 21.20
C ASN A 164 11.81 18.72 21.92
N GLU A 165 10.51 18.73 21.64
CA GLU A 165 9.59 17.71 22.16
C GLU A 165 8.60 17.24 21.08
N TRP A 166 9.12 16.48 20.13
CA TRP A 166 8.32 15.61 19.26
C TRP A 166 8.62 14.15 19.60
N GLY A 167 8.19 13.71 20.78
CA GLY A 167 8.08 12.29 21.08
C GLY A 167 6.71 11.82 20.64
N ALA A 168 6.61 11.08 19.53
CA ALA A 168 5.42 10.28 19.30
C ALA A 168 5.26 9.34 20.50
N PRO A 169 4.08 9.24 21.14
CA PRO A 169 3.89 8.34 22.26
C PRO A 169 4.29 6.94 21.82
N ALA A 170 5.16 6.29 22.60
CA ALA A 170 5.58 4.93 22.35
C ALA A 170 4.31 4.08 22.24
N ARG A 171 4.05 3.52 21.06
CA ARG A 171 2.91 2.64 20.85
C ARG A 171 3.20 1.39 21.67
N GLU A 172 2.44 1.18 22.74
CA GLU A 172 2.56 -0.01 23.57
C GLU A 172 2.49 -1.25 22.65
N PRO A 173 3.38 -2.23 22.84
CA PRO A 173 3.30 -3.47 22.08
C PRO A 173 1.92 -4.10 22.31
N PRO A 174 1.33 -4.73 21.27
CA PRO A 174 0.03 -5.39 21.42
C PRO A 174 0.09 -6.38 22.60
N ALA A 175 -0.86 -6.25 23.53
CA ALA A 175 -0.92 -7.09 24.72
C ALA A 175 -0.91 -8.58 24.33
N GLY A 176 0.10 -9.31 24.79
CA GLY A 176 0.24 -10.76 24.54
C GLY A 176 1.47 -11.20 23.76
N THR A 177 2.37 -10.31 23.34
CA THR A 177 3.72 -10.75 22.93
C THR A 177 4.50 -11.15 24.18
N GLU A 178 4.83 -12.44 24.32
CA GLU A 178 5.82 -12.90 25.31
C GLU A 178 7.06 -11.99 25.25
N PRO A 179 7.64 -11.63 26.42
CA PRO A 179 8.88 -10.87 26.43
C PRO A 179 9.95 -11.70 25.73
N ASP A 180 10.27 -11.31 24.50
CA ASP A 180 11.36 -11.88 23.73
C ASP A 180 12.64 -11.69 24.58
N ASP A 181 13.28 -12.78 25.03
CA ASP A 181 14.57 -12.75 25.75
C ASP A 181 15.73 -12.23 24.89
N ASP A 182 15.43 -11.79 23.67
CA ASP A 182 16.37 -11.20 22.75
C ASP A 182 16.88 -9.83 23.26
N PRO A 183 18.20 -9.58 23.23
CA PRO A 183 18.77 -8.31 23.64
C PRO A 183 18.17 -7.16 22.79
N PRO A 184 18.05 -5.94 23.33
CA PRO A 184 17.41 -4.83 22.63
C PRO A 184 18.04 -4.61 21.25
N LYS A 185 17.24 -4.83 20.20
CA LYS A 185 17.63 -4.63 18.80
C LYS A 185 17.25 -3.21 18.37
N VAL A 186 18.20 -2.50 17.75
CA VAL A 186 17.92 -1.22 17.09
C VAL A 186 17.63 -1.50 15.63
N GLU A 187 16.42 -1.15 15.18
CA GLU A 187 15.98 -1.33 13.80
C GLU A 187 15.82 0.03 13.10
N PHE A 188 16.48 0.20 11.97
CA PHE A 188 16.24 1.28 11.02
C PHE A 188 15.20 0.83 10.03
N VAL A 189 14.07 1.52 9.99
CA VAL A 189 12.95 1.15 9.15
C VAL A 189 12.75 2.22 8.09
N MET A 190 13.02 1.85 6.85
CA MET A 190 12.65 2.64 5.67
C MET A 190 11.39 2.05 5.05
N GLU A 191 10.36 2.86 4.87
CA GLU A 191 9.10 2.46 4.25
C GLU A 191 8.91 3.20 2.94
N PHE A 192 8.63 2.45 1.88
CA PHE A 192 8.29 2.99 0.56
C PHE A 192 6.84 2.63 0.26
N LEU A 193 6.02 3.61 -0.10
CA LEU A 193 4.74 3.35 -0.73
C LEU A 193 4.97 3.28 -2.23
N VAL A 194 4.68 2.13 -2.82
CA VAL A 194 4.79 1.88 -4.25
C VAL A 194 3.43 1.57 -4.82
N GLN A 195 3.16 2.07 -6.01
CA GLN A 195 1.90 1.89 -6.72
C GLN A 195 2.17 1.30 -8.09
N ARG A 196 1.33 0.36 -8.52
CA ARG A 196 1.40 -0.16 -9.88
C ARG A 196 0.84 0.83 -10.90
N ARG A 197 1.47 0.92 -12.07
CA ARG A 197 0.98 1.66 -13.24
C ARG A 197 -0.18 0.91 -13.87
N ALA A 198 -1.40 1.27 -13.45
CA ALA A 198 -2.63 0.65 -13.95
C ALA A 198 -2.89 0.92 -15.44
N THR A 199 -2.27 1.96 -16.03
CA THR A 199 -2.55 2.40 -17.41
C THR A 199 -2.35 1.31 -18.46
N TYR A 200 -1.27 0.53 -18.35
CA TYR A 200 -1.01 -0.59 -19.25
C TYR A 200 -2.13 -1.64 -19.18
N TRP A 201 -2.52 -2.02 -17.97
CA TRP A 201 -3.55 -3.04 -17.73
C TRP A 201 -4.93 -2.60 -18.20
N VAL A 202 -5.28 -1.34 -17.95
CA VAL A 202 -6.56 -0.77 -18.40
C VAL A 202 -6.60 -0.75 -19.94
N THR A 203 -5.57 -0.22 -20.59
CA THR A 203 -5.57 -0.05 -22.04
C THR A 203 -5.38 -1.36 -22.80
N SER A 204 -4.56 -2.28 -22.30
CA SER A 204 -4.16 -3.50 -23.03
C SER A 204 -4.99 -4.73 -22.66
N VAL A 205 -5.66 -4.73 -21.51
CA VAL A 205 -6.46 -5.87 -21.04
C VAL A 205 -7.91 -5.48 -20.86
N TYR A 206 -8.21 -4.43 -20.10
CA TYR A 206 -9.58 -4.04 -19.79
C TYR A 206 -10.34 -3.52 -21.01
N MET A 207 -9.72 -2.66 -21.83
CA MET A 207 -10.37 -2.09 -23.02
C MET A 207 -10.76 -3.16 -24.07
N PRO A 208 -9.89 -4.14 -24.42
CA PRO A 208 -10.31 -5.26 -25.28
C PRO A 208 -11.45 -6.10 -24.69
N LEU A 209 -11.43 -6.39 -23.39
CA LEU A 209 -12.51 -7.13 -22.73
C LEU A 209 -13.83 -6.35 -22.76
N LEU A 210 -13.77 -5.04 -22.49
CA LEU A 210 -14.93 -4.15 -22.61
C LEU A 210 -15.49 -4.16 -24.04
N ALA A 211 -14.62 -4.08 -25.05
CA ALA A 211 -15.06 -4.15 -26.45
C ALA A 211 -15.76 -5.48 -26.76
N MET A 212 -15.23 -6.60 -26.24
CA MET A 212 -15.89 -7.92 -26.37
C MET A 212 -17.27 -7.94 -25.69
N GLN A 213 -17.38 -7.36 -24.49
CA GLN A 213 -18.66 -7.26 -23.78
C GLN A 213 -19.68 -6.42 -24.55
N LEU A 214 -19.25 -5.34 -25.21
CA LEU A 214 -20.12 -4.49 -26.04
C LEU A 214 -20.62 -5.21 -27.31
N ILE A 215 -19.91 -6.23 -27.79
CA ILE A 215 -20.36 -7.05 -28.93
C ILE A 215 -21.50 -7.99 -28.52
N VAL A 216 -21.54 -8.46 -27.27
CA VAL A 216 -22.58 -9.38 -26.78
C VAL A 216 -24.01 -8.85 -27.01
N PRO A 217 -24.41 -7.64 -26.59
CA PRO A 217 -25.76 -7.13 -26.86
C PRO A 217 -26.05 -7.00 -28.37
N MET A 218 -25.04 -6.76 -29.20
CA MET A 218 -25.19 -6.68 -30.66
C MET A 218 -25.61 -8.02 -31.27
N THR A 219 -25.26 -9.15 -30.64
CA THR A 219 -25.70 -10.48 -31.10
C THR A 219 -27.22 -10.66 -31.09
N PHE A 220 -27.95 -9.96 -30.21
CA PHE A 220 -29.42 -10.01 -30.16
C PHE A 220 -30.10 -9.29 -31.32
N VAL A 221 -29.39 -8.36 -31.97
CA VAL A 221 -29.90 -7.60 -33.12
C VAL A 221 -29.67 -8.35 -34.44
N MET A 222 -28.69 -9.25 -34.50
CA MET A 222 -28.34 -9.98 -35.72
C MET A 222 -29.50 -10.90 -36.17
N PRO A 223 -29.97 -10.89 -37.42
CA PRO A 223 -31.08 -11.74 -37.82
C PRO A 223 -30.70 -13.23 -37.90
N GLU A 224 -29.46 -13.52 -38.30
CA GLU A 224 -29.00 -14.88 -38.59
C GLU A 224 -28.45 -15.57 -37.34
N LEU A 225 -29.14 -16.62 -36.87
CA LEU A 225 -28.78 -17.34 -35.66
C LEU A 225 -27.45 -18.07 -35.78
N ALA A 226 -27.13 -18.65 -36.94
CA ALA A 226 -25.85 -19.34 -37.15
C ALA A 226 -24.67 -18.39 -36.89
N THR A 227 -24.76 -17.16 -37.38
CA THR A 227 -23.78 -16.10 -37.14
C THR A 227 -23.67 -15.74 -35.66
N ARG A 228 -24.80 -15.65 -34.94
CA ARG A 228 -24.80 -15.38 -33.49
C ARG A 228 -24.03 -16.44 -32.72
N MET A 229 -24.22 -17.72 -33.05
CA MET A 229 -23.57 -18.84 -32.37
C MET A 229 -22.05 -18.87 -32.64
N VAL A 230 -21.64 -18.63 -33.89
CA VAL A 230 -20.21 -18.53 -34.23
C VAL A 230 -19.55 -17.39 -33.47
N LEU A 231 -20.22 -16.24 -33.39
CA LEU A 231 -19.73 -15.08 -32.66
C LEU A 231 -19.68 -15.36 -31.14
N ALA A 232 -20.71 -15.99 -30.59
CA ALA A 232 -20.79 -16.36 -29.18
C ALA A 232 -19.64 -17.31 -28.77
N VAL A 233 -19.39 -18.37 -29.56
CA VAL A 233 -18.27 -19.29 -29.32
C VAL A 233 -16.92 -18.57 -29.39
N SER A 234 -16.75 -17.69 -30.38
CA SER A 234 -15.51 -16.90 -30.51
C SER A 234 -15.30 -15.98 -29.31
N LEU A 235 -16.37 -15.35 -28.81
CA LEU A 235 -16.36 -14.50 -27.63
C LEU A 235 -16.11 -15.28 -26.33
N VAL A 236 -16.47 -16.57 -26.23
CA VAL A 236 -16.13 -17.39 -25.06
C VAL A 236 -14.63 -17.71 -25.02
N LEU A 237 -14.02 -17.98 -26.18
CA LEU A 237 -12.60 -18.38 -26.26
C LEU A 237 -11.65 -17.22 -25.99
N ALA A 238 -11.98 -16.01 -26.46
CA ALA A 238 -11.05 -14.89 -26.43
C ALA A 238 -10.68 -14.43 -24.99
N PRO A 239 -11.61 -14.29 -24.02
CA PRO A 239 -11.29 -14.01 -22.62
C PRO A 239 -10.36 -15.04 -21.99
N GLY A 240 -10.37 -16.29 -22.46
CA GLY A 240 -9.46 -17.33 -21.98
C GLY A 240 -8.02 -17.11 -22.37
N VAL A 241 -7.80 -16.68 -23.61
CA VAL A 241 -6.49 -16.25 -24.08
C VAL A 241 -6.01 -15.06 -23.26
N PHE A 242 -6.85 -14.03 -23.07
CA PHE A 242 -6.50 -12.88 -22.24
C PHE A 242 -6.19 -13.28 -20.79
N LYS A 243 -6.99 -14.16 -20.19
CA LYS A 243 -6.78 -14.62 -18.81
C LYS A 243 -5.46 -15.39 -18.67
N SER A 244 -5.13 -16.25 -19.64
CA SER A 244 -3.84 -16.96 -19.65
C SER A 244 -2.65 -16.00 -19.77
N ALA A 245 -2.72 -15.03 -20.68
CA ALA A 245 -1.66 -14.03 -20.86
C ALA A 245 -1.43 -13.16 -19.60
N VAL A 246 -2.48 -12.93 -18.81
CA VAL A 246 -2.32 -12.24 -17.53
C VAL A 246 -1.83 -13.17 -16.43
N ALA A 247 -2.28 -14.43 -16.40
CA ALA A 247 -1.81 -15.42 -15.44
C ALA A 247 -0.31 -15.67 -15.56
N ASP A 248 0.25 -15.63 -16.76
CA ASP A 248 1.70 -15.77 -16.99
C ASP A 248 2.53 -14.62 -16.40
N ARG A 249 1.91 -13.46 -16.15
CA ARG A 249 2.57 -12.25 -15.62
C ARG A 249 2.37 -12.04 -14.13
N LEU A 250 1.45 -12.78 -13.52
CA LEU A 250 1.12 -12.63 -12.10
C LEU A 250 1.54 -13.87 -11.33
N PRO A 251 2.04 -13.69 -10.09
CA PRO A 251 2.26 -14.84 -9.22
C PRO A 251 0.93 -15.52 -8.91
N SER A 252 0.94 -16.84 -8.76
CA SER A 252 -0.24 -17.59 -8.33
C SER A 252 -0.62 -17.20 -6.91
N VAL A 253 -1.83 -16.65 -6.73
CA VAL A 253 -2.39 -16.29 -5.43
C VAL A 253 -3.61 -17.16 -5.12
N GLY A 254 -3.81 -17.51 -3.85
CA GLY A 254 -4.92 -18.38 -3.40
C GLY A 254 -6.26 -17.65 -3.22
N TYR A 255 -6.35 -16.37 -3.59
CA TYR A 255 -7.55 -15.54 -3.48
C TYR A 255 -7.87 -14.90 -4.83
N LEU A 256 -9.12 -14.45 -5.02
CA LEU A 256 -9.51 -13.73 -6.23
C LEU A 256 -8.98 -12.29 -6.21
N THR A 257 -8.33 -11.89 -7.30
CA THR A 257 -8.02 -10.48 -7.57
C THR A 257 -9.23 -9.76 -8.17
N ALA A 258 -9.27 -8.43 -8.08
CA ALA A 258 -10.31 -7.59 -8.70
C ALA A 258 -10.39 -7.76 -10.23
N MET A 259 -9.29 -8.13 -10.87
CA MET A 259 -9.29 -8.45 -12.29
C MET A 259 -9.86 -9.86 -12.55
N ASP A 260 -9.63 -10.82 -11.65
CA ASP A 260 -10.20 -12.18 -11.77
C ASP A 260 -11.71 -12.17 -11.64
N THR A 261 -12.26 -11.39 -10.70
CA THR A 261 -13.71 -11.19 -10.58
C THR A 261 -14.29 -10.58 -11.86
N HIS A 262 -13.55 -9.68 -12.52
CA HIS A 262 -13.94 -9.14 -13.83
C HIS A 262 -13.93 -10.21 -14.93
N PHE A 263 -12.88 -11.02 -15.04
CA PHE A 263 -12.83 -12.14 -15.99
C PHE A 263 -14.00 -13.12 -15.78
N ILE A 264 -14.27 -13.51 -14.54
CA ILE A 264 -15.38 -14.41 -14.20
C ILE A 264 -16.71 -13.83 -14.65
N PHE A 265 -16.94 -12.53 -14.38
CA PHE A 265 -18.16 -11.87 -14.85
C PHE A 265 -18.26 -11.88 -16.38
N VAL A 266 -17.19 -11.51 -17.11
CA VAL A 266 -17.16 -11.55 -18.58
C VAL A 266 -17.53 -12.94 -19.08
N TYR A 267 -16.93 -13.98 -18.50
CA TYR A 267 -17.21 -15.37 -18.86
C TYR A 267 -18.66 -15.77 -18.64
N LEU A 268 -19.18 -15.53 -17.43
CA LEU A 268 -20.57 -15.88 -17.09
C LEU A 268 -21.56 -15.10 -17.95
N TYR A 269 -21.28 -13.84 -18.24
CA TYR A 269 -22.10 -12.98 -19.09
C TYR A 269 -22.19 -13.52 -20.53
N ILE A 270 -21.04 -13.86 -21.13
CA ILE A 270 -20.99 -14.41 -22.50
C ILE A 270 -21.63 -15.80 -22.55
N LEU A 271 -21.37 -16.65 -21.54
CA LEU A 271 -21.96 -17.99 -21.44
C LEU A 271 -23.49 -17.92 -21.30
N ALA A 272 -23.99 -17.03 -20.44
CA ALA A 272 -25.42 -16.81 -20.26
C ALA A 272 -26.07 -16.32 -21.56
N SER A 273 -25.45 -15.37 -22.27
CA SER A 273 -25.92 -14.92 -23.58
C SER A 273 -25.97 -16.06 -24.61
N SER A 274 -24.94 -16.93 -24.64
CA SER A 274 -24.90 -18.12 -25.50
C SER A 274 -26.03 -19.11 -25.18
N GLY A 275 -26.33 -19.30 -23.89
CA GLY A 275 -27.46 -20.11 -23.44
C GLY A 275 -28.81 -19.53 -23.92
N VAL A 276 -28.97 -18.22 -23.87
CA VAL A 276 -30.18 -17.54 -24.38
C VAL A 276 -30.33 -17.71 -25.89
N HIS A 277 -29.26 -17.58 -26.67
CA HIS A 277 -29.31 -17.84 -28.13
C HIS A 277 -29.72 -19.27 -28.44
N THR A 278 -29.24 -20.23 -27.66
CA THR A 278 -29.66 -21.64 -27.76
C THR A 278 -31.15 -21.80 -27.43
N ALA A 279 -31.64 -21.16 -26.37
CA ALA A 279 -33.06 -21.21 -26.01
C ALA A 279 -33.95 -20.59 -27.09
N ILE A 280 -33.54 -19.46 -27.68
CA ILE A 280 -34.22 -18.82 -28.81
C ILE A 280 -34.32 -19.78 -30.00
N ARG A 281 -33.25 -20.52 -30.31
CA ARG A 281 -33.27 -21.55 -31.37
C ARG A 281 -34.31 -22.62 -31.09
N VAL A 282 -34.31 -23.18 -29.88
CA VAL A 282 -35.27 -24.22 -29.52
C VAL A 282 -36.71 -23.72 -29.65
N LEU A 283 -37.01 -22.48 -29.23
CA LEU A 283 -38.34 -21.89 -29.40
C LEU A 283 -38.74 -21.75 -30.88
N ILE A 284 -37.81 -21.39 -31.76
CA ILE A 284 -38.05 -21.33 -33.21
C ILE A 284 -38.34 -22.72 -33.76
N ASP A 285 -37.54 -23.72 -33.38
CA ASP A 285 -37.68 -25.11 -33.83
C ASP A 285 -39.01 -25.74 -33.34
N LEU A 286 -39.54 -25.28 -32.19
CA LEU A 286 -40.86 -25.63 -31.68
C LEU A 286 -42.03 -24.89 -32.36
N GLY A 287 -41.77 -24.08 -33.39
CA GLY A 287 -42.79 -23.29 -34.09
C GLY A 287 -43.27 -22.05 -33.34
N GLN A 288 -42.62 -21.66 -32.24
CA GLN A 288 -42.99 -20.52 -31.38
C GLN A 288 -42.23 -19.24 -31.73
N ALA A 289 -42.17 -18.88 -33.02
CA ALA A 289 -41.37 -17.75 -33.50
C ALA A 289 -41.73 -16.40 -32.84
N LYS A 290 -43.01 -16.18 -32.52
CA LYS A 290 -43.45 -14.96 -31.81
C LYS A 290 -42.86 -14.88 -30.40
N ALA A 291 -42.88 -15.98 -29.65
CA ALA A 291 -42.31 -16.04 -28.30
C ALA A 291 -40.79 -15.85 -28.36
N ALA A 292 -40.12 -16.49 -29.32
CA ALA A 292 -38.68 -16.33 -29.54
C ALA A 292 -38.28 -14.87 -29.80
N ALA A 293 -39.05 -14.13 -30.61
CA ALA A 293 -38.81 -12.72 -30.89
C ALA A 293 -38.97 -11.84 -29.62
N VAL A 294 -40.00 -12.10 -28.81
CA VAL A 294 -40.22 -11.40 -27.53
C VAL A 294 -39.07 -11.67 -26.56
N VAL A 295 -38.68 -12.94 -26.39
CA VAL A 295 -37.54 -13.33 -25.55
C VAL A 295 -36.25 -12.65 -26.02
N ASN A 296 -35.98 -12.66 -27.33
CA ASN A 296 -34.80 -12.02 -27.90
C ASN A 296 -34.73 -10.51 -27.58
N LEU A 297 -35.86 -9.80 -27.72
CA LEU A 297 -35.94 -8.36 -27.43
C LEU A 297 -35.66 -8.07 -25.95
N TRP A 298 -36.34 -8.77 -25.05
CA TRP A 298 -36.20 -8.53 -23.61
C TRP A 298 -34.83 -8.96 -23.08
N CYS A 299 -34.27 -10.08 -23.54
CA CYS A 299 -32.92 -10.49 -23.18
C CYS A 299 -31.87 -9.53 -23.74
N GLY A 300 -32.04 -9.01 -24.95
CA GLY A 300 -31.18 -7.96 -25.51
C GLY A 300 -31.17 -6.71 -24.63
N LEU A 301 -32.35 -6.20 -24.25
CA LEU A 301 -32.47 -5.04 -23.36
C LEU A 301 -31.87 -5.31 -21.97
N ALA A 302 -32.21 -6.45 -21.37
CA ALA A 302 -31.67 -6.87 -20.08
C ALA A 302 -30.15 -7.00 -20.11
N SER A 303 -29.57 -7.49 -21.22
CA SER A 303 -28.12 -7.62 -21.36
C SER A 303 -27.38 -6.28 -21.34
N VAL A 304 -27.98 -5.22 -21.91
CA VAL A 304 -27.44 -3.85 -21.88
C VAL A 304 -27.53 -3.27 -20.49
N ILE A 305 -28.69 -3.41 -19.83
CA ILE A 305 -28.91 -2.91 -18.46
C ILE A 305 -27.93 -3.60 -17.49
N LEU A 306 -27.82 -4.93 -17.57
CA LEU A 306 -26.92 -5.71 -16.73
C LEU A 306 -25.46 -5.28 -16.92
N LEU A 307 -25.03 -5.06 -18.16
CA LEU A 307 -23.68 -4.60 -18.47
C LEU A 307 -23.40 -3.22 -17.85
N LEU A 308 -24.33 -2.28 -18.00
CA LEU A 308 -24.21 -0.94 -17.42
C LEU A 308 -24.16 -0.98 -15.88
N LEU A 309 -25.08 -1.71 -15.24
CA LEU A 309 -25.11 -1.85 -13.78
C LEU A 309 -23.82 -2.48 -13.26
N TYR A 310 -23.32 -3.52 -13.94
CA TYR A 310 -22.06 -4.16 -13.60
C TYR A 310 -20.89 -3.18 -13.66
N HIS A 311 -20.73 -2.42 -14.75
CA HIS A 311 -19.62 -1.48 -14.86
C HIS A 311 -19.73 -0.32 -13.87
N ILE A 312 -20.93 0.15 -13.56
CA ILE A 312 -21.14 1.16 -12.50
C ILE A 312 -20.70 0.58 -11.15
N ALA A 313 -21.14 -0.63 -10.80
CA ALA A 313 -20.74 -1.29 -9.56
C ALA A 313 -19.22 -1.53 -9.50
N HIS A 314 -18.63 -2.06 -10.57
CA HIS A 314 -17.19 -2.30 -10.67
C HIS A 314 -16.37 -1.01 -10.56
N LEU A 315 -16.82 0.08 -11.18
CA LEU A 315 -16.22 1.41 -11.05
C LEU A 315 -16.31 1.92 -9.60
N MET A 316 -17.45 1.71 -8.94
CA MET A 316 -17.66 2.12 -7.55
C MET A 316 -16.79 1.32 -6.57
N ASP A 317 -16.68 0.00 -6.75
CA ASP A 317 -15.98 -0.87 -5.81
C ASP A 317 -14.45 -0.80 -5.94
N HIS A 318 -13.93 -0.62 -7.16
CA HIS A 318 -12.49 -0.70 -7.40
C HIS A 318 -11.87 0.66 -7.76
N TYR A 319 -12.49 1.41 -8.67
CA TYR A 319 -11.88 2.63 -9.21
C TYR A 319 -12.06 3.84 -8.28
N LEU A 320 -13.22 4.02 -7.65
CA LEU A 320 -13.43 5.13 -6.71
C LEU A 320 -12.50 5.05 -5.48
N PRO A 321 -12.33 3.89 -4.80
CA PRO A 321 -11.38 3.78 -3.69
C PRO A 321 -9.94 3.99 -4.13
N TYR A 322 -9.61 3.66 -5.38
CA TYR A 322 -8.32 3.95 -5.98
C TYR A 322 -8.11 5.45 -6.17
N LEU A 323 -9.05 6.16 -6.79
CA LEU A 323 -9.00 7.62 -6.95
C LEU A 323 -8.95 8.35 -5.60
N LYS A 324 -9.75 7.90 -4.62
CA LYS A 324 -9.73 8.44 -3.26
C LYS A 324 -8.37 8.23 -2.58
N ARG A 325 -7.73 7.08 -2.82
CA ARG A 325 -6.37 6.83 -2.32
C ARG A 325 -5.34 7.74 -2.99
N LEU A 326 -5.44 7.92 -4.30
CA LEU A 326 -4.59 8.85 -5.05
C LEU A 326 -4.73 10.30 -4.56
N SER A 327 -5.95 10.80 -4.39
CA SER A 327 -6.18 12.16 -3.91
C SER A 327 -5.69 12.37 -2.46
N MET A 328 -5.71 11.33 -1.62
CA MET A 328 -5.10 11.39 -0.29
C MET A 328 -3.58 11.51 -0.33
N PHE A 329 -2.92 11.06 -1.39
CA PHE A 329 -1.48 11.27 -1.57
C PHE A 329 -1.19 12.65 -2.14
N GLU A 330 -1.99 13.12 -3.09
CA GLU A 330 -1.84 14.44 -3.73
C GLU A 330 -2.11 15.58 -2.74
N ASN A 331 -3.21 15.53 -1.97
CA ASN A 331 -3.53 16.56 -0.97
C ASN A 331 -2.63 16.50 0.28
N ARG A 332 -1.70 15.55 0.36
CA ARG A 332 -0.63 15.52 1.37
C ARG A 332 0.70 15.97 0.79
N SER A 333 0.70 16.84 -0.21
CA SER A 333 1.81 17.76 -0.49
C SER A 333 2.20 18.45 0.84
N PHE A 334 3.22 17.95 1.55
CA PHE A 334 4.64 18.30 1.42
C PHE A 334 4.93 19.67 2.05
N TYR A 335 5.66 19.66 3.17
CA TYR A 335 6.16 20.83 3.92
C TYR A 335 5.15 21.80 4.53
N ALA A 336 4.01 21.33 5.04
CA ALA A 336 3.61 21.91 6.32
C ALA A 336 4.54 21.24 7.35
N PRO A 337 5.63 21.88 7.84
CA PRO A 337 6.09 21.52 9.17
C PRO A 337 4.84 21.51 10.05
N PRO A 338 4.70 20.59 11.02
CA PRO A 338 3.58 20.66 11.94
C PRO A 338 3.49 22.12 12.35
N THR A 339 2.40 22.79 11.96
CA THR A 339 2.19 24.18 12.36
C THR A 339 2.38 24.11 13.85
N VAL A 340 3.37 24.87 14.34
CA VAL A 340 3.57 25.07 15.76
C VAL A 340 2.25 25.67 16.20
N ALA A 341 1.28 24.81 16.53
CA ALA A 341 0.14 25.15 17.32
C ALA A 341 0.82 25.62 18.58
N THR A 342 0.92 26.94 18.67
CA THR A 342 1.39 27.74 19.79
C THR A 342 1.11 26.98 21.07
N MET A 343 2.14 26.26 21.55
CA MET A 343 2.24 25.72 22.90
C MET A 343 2.40 26.86 23.92
N GLU A 344 2.03 28.08 23.55
CA GLU A 344 1.99 29.25 24.41
C GLU A 344 0.95 29.11 25.55
N ASN A 345 0.07 28.11 25.47
CA ASN A 345 -0.93 27.83 26.52
C ASN A 345 -0.74 26.51 27.27
N TRP A 346 0.34 25.75 27.03
CA TRP A 346 0.66 24.65 27.93
C TRP A 346 1.36 25.21 29.17
N LYS A 347 0.57 25.68 30.13
CA LYS A 347 1.06 25.89 31.50
C LYS A 347 1.32 24.50 32.09
N PRO A 348 2.52 24.22 32.61
CA PRO A 348 2.70 23.05 33.45
C PRO A 348 1.68 23.15 34.59
N GLU A 349 0.86 22.11 34.73
CA GLU A 349 0.05 21.94 35.92
C GLU A 349 1.03 21.99 37.10
N PRO A 350 0.83 22.87 38.09
CA PRO A 350 1.71 22.94 39.23
C PRO A 350 1.75 21.55 39.85
N GLN A 351 2.94 20.95 39.84
CA GLN A 351 3.24 19.77 40.63
C GLN A 351 2.76 20.11 42.05
N SER A 352 1.71 19.42 42.49
CA SER A 352 1.27 19.52 43.88
C SER A 352 2.46 19.07 44.71
N ASP A 353 3.08 20.02 45.41
CA ASP A 353 4.11 19.75 46.38
C ASP A 353 3.57 18.66 47.30
N GLY A 354 4.16 17.47 47.18
CA GLY A 354 3.81 16.32 47.98
C GLY A 354 4.01 16.71 49.42
N GLU A 355 2.89 16.87 50.12
CA GLU A 355 2.83 16.99 51.56
C GLU A 355 3.54 15.77 52.16
N ASP A 356 4.57 16.07 52.94
CA ASP A 356 5.52 15.15 53.55
C ASP A 356 4.81 14.36 54.67
N ASP A 357 4.00 13.38 54.29
CA ASP A 357 3.35 12.47 55.22
C ASP A 357 4.35 11.43 55.74
N GLY A 358 5.03 11.83 56.82
CA GLY A 358 5.08 11.02 58.04
C GLY A 358 5.76 9.66 57.92
N ALA A 359 7.03 9.64 58.32
CA ALA A 359 7.78 8.46 58.73
C ALA A 359 6.92 7.41 59.48
N LYS A 360 6.71 6.25 58.85
CA LYS A 360 6.37 5.01 59.57
C LYS A 360 7.60 4.11 59.59
N SER A 361 8.25 4.12 60.76
CA SER A 361 9.28 3.18 61.16
C SER A 361 8.73 1.75 61.13
N TYR A 362 9.29 0.90 60.27
CA TYR A 362 9.18 -0.56 60.43
C TYR A 362 10.31 -1.04 61.35
N MET A 363 9.95 -1.44 62.56
CA MET A 363 10.79 -2.27 63.42
C MET A 363 10.85 -3.69 62.84
N PRO A 364 11.99 -4.40 62.93
CA PRO A 364 12.08 -5.79 62.57
C PRO A 364 11.68 -6.66 63.78
N THR A 365 10.72 -7.54 63.60
CA THR A 365 10.47 -8.64 64.55
C THR A 365 11.13 -9.90 64.02
N ALA A 366 12.13 -10.38 64.76
CA ALA A 366 12.67 -11.74 64.66
C ALA A 366 12.16 -12.54 65.87
N ALA A 367 11.51 -13.67 65.59
CA ALA A 367 11.49 -14.92 66.36
C ALA A 367 10.77 -15.99 65.52
#